data_AF-A0A352WHP4-F1
#
_entry.id   AF-A0A352WHP4-F1
#
_cell.length_a   1.000
_cell.length_b   1.000
_cell.length_c   1.000
_cell.angle_alpha   90.00
_cell.angle_beta   90.00
_cell.angle_gamma   90.00
#
_symmetry.space_group_name_H-M   'P 1'
#
loop_
_entity.id
_entity.type
_entity.pdbx_description
1 polymer ?
#
loop_
_entity_poly.entity_id
_entity_poly.type
_entity_poly.pdbx_seq_one_letter_code
_entity_poly.pdbx_strand_id
1 'polypeptide(L)'
;MKLQDYKKLITAAFVNNTRRGFADWRDCGGLCMDVTEGLEGAKEGLSAESRYADLFELCNWTYVKWSNTDKDDSNGETQGFCACVYDIWETIYKNAEQILSHEQMLDILLEHLDGRVFDYMEDGIYDFVLKHFKSDDELAKKEQFLLKVMDDLKRQIPEKEILKYSLYVKEDYYVRVLADQKRPIQEIRDFLRSSDRYTNKELLAQIETEYGNYYEAIRLYREQIGSRSDSYWSDGPRKALMEIYRIQGDTAAYNAELYNMMIAHTGDEKYYLEYKALFTAEEWKVRWEELLNEFADKLPAINLWLSIEERYDLIMDNAEPDNEYVIDAYGKKLFSMYPDRCLKVLANAADRQARTSKNRRDYKYIARTLKKIATRPGGMELAAELAAKFRAQYPRRSAMIDELKRF
;
A
#
# COMPACT_ATOMS: atom_id res chain seq x y z
N MET A 1 18.70 -17.49 -25.92
CA MET A 1 19.09 -18.60 -25.01
C MET A 1 17.96 -19.66 -25.00
N LYS A 2 18.23 -20.95 -24.73
CA LYS A 2 17.14 -21.95 -24.71
C LYS A 2 16.42 -21.95 -23.35
N LEU A 3 15.16 -22.38 -23.33
CA LEU A 3 14.37 -22.52 -22.09
C LEU A 3 15.11 -23.27 -20.99
N GLN A 4 15.79 -24.37 -21.35
CA GLN A 4 16.54 -25.19 -20.40
C GLN A 4 17.73 -24.46 -19.76
N ASP A 5 18.32 -23.48 -20.44
CA ASP A 5 19.41 -22.70 -19.89
C ASP A 5 18.88 -21.72 -18.84
N TYR A 6 17.73 -21.08 -19.09
CA TYR A 6 17.04 -20.27 -18.07
C TYR A 6 16.62 -21.09 -16.85
N LYS A 7 16.04 -22.29 -17.05
CA LYS A 7 15.71 -23.19 -15.92
C LYS A 7 16.93 -23.56 -15.09
N LYS A 8 18.10 -23.71 -15.71
CA LYS A 8 19.37 -23.95 -15.00
C LYS A 8 19.81 -22.73 -14.18
N LEU A 9 19.74 -21.53 -14.75
CA LEU A 9 20.08 -20.28 -14.05
C LEU A 9 19.19 -20.09 -12.81
N ILE A 10 17.87 -20.20 -13.00
CA ILE A 10 16.92 -20.07 -11.89
C ILE A 10 17.14 -21.20 -10.86
N THR A 11 17.40 -22.44 -11.30
CA THR A 11 17.72 -23.52 -10.36
C THR A 11 18.99 -23.24 -9.56
N ALA A 12 20.02 -22.66 -10.16
CA ALA A 12 21.23 -22.27 -9.45
C ALA A 12 20.94 -21.19 -8.38
N ALA A 13 20.06 -20.23 -8.67
CA ALA A 13 19.61 -19.23 -7.68
C ALA A 13 19.02 -19.90 -6.43
N PHE A 14 18.12 -20.87 -6.60
CA PHE A 14 17.57 -21.65 -5.47
C PHE A 14 18.66 -22.44 -4.73
N VAL A 15 19.59 -23.09 -5.44
CA VAL A 15 20.67 -23.88 -4.81
C VAL A 15 21.62 -22.99 -4.01
N ASN A 16 21.93 -21.79 -4.50
CA ASN A 16 22.89 -20.90 -3.86
C ASN A 16 22.33 -20.19 -2.62
N ASN A 17 21.01 -19.96 -2.60
CA ASN A 17 20.34 -19.16 -1.57
C ASN A 17 19.41 -19.98 -0.65
N THR A 18 19.45 -21.31 -0.72
CA THR A 18 18.71 -22.18 0.21
C THR A 18 19.63 -23.15 0.93
N ARG A 19 19.31 -23.43 2.19
CA ARG A 19 19.99 -24.44 3.01
C ARG A 19 18.97 -25.48 3.44
N ARG A 20 19.15 -26.72 2.97
CA ARG A 20 18.20 -27.83 3.21
C ARG A 20 16.76 -27.49 2.77
N GLY A 21 16.63 -26.72 1.68
CA GLY A 21 15.33 -26.32 1.13
C GLY A 21 14.70 -25.08 1.76
N PHE A 22 15.36 -24.44 2.73
CA PHE A 22 14.90 -23.22 3.38
C PHE A 22 15.77 -22.01 3.01
N ALA A 23 15.15 -20.89 2.64
CA ALA A 23 15.83 -19.59 2.52
C ALA A 23 15.61 -18.76 3.79
N ASP A 24 16.66 -18.51 4.58
CA ASP A 24 16.55 -17.66 5.76
C ASP A 24 16.44 -16.17 5.40
N TRP A 25 16.14 -15.32 6.38
CA TRP A 25 15.96 -13.88 6.18
C TRP A 25 17.11 -13.18 5.43
N ARG A 26 18.35 -13.65 5.59
CA ARG A 26 19.52 -13.06 4.91
C ARG A 26 19.64 -13.56 3.47
N ASP A 27 19.31 -14.82 3.25
CA ASP A 27 19.47 -15.48 1.95
C ASP A 27 18.21 -15.26 1.04
N CYS A 28 17.04 -14.97 1.61
CA CYS A 28 15.78 -14.78 0.85
C CYS A 28 15.84 -13.56 -0.09
N GLY A 29 16.45 -12.45 0.35
CA GLY A 29 16.66 -11.28 -0.51
C GLY A 29 17.53 -11.59 -1.72
N GLY A 30 18.61 -12.37 -1.52
CA GLY A 30 19.48 -12.86 -2.60
C GLY A 30 18.74 -13.78 -3.55
N LEU A 31 17.96 -14.73 -3.01
CA LEU A 31 17.11 -15.61 -3.80
C LEU A 31 16.13 -14.82 -4.68
N CYS A 32 15.46 -13.82 -4.11
CA CYS A 32 14.52 -12.97 -4.85
C CYS A 32 15.21 -12.26 -6.02
N MET A 33 16.34 -11.61 -5.77
CA MET A 33 17.09 -10.89 -6.80
C MET A 33 17.54 -11.84 -7.93
N ASP A 34 18.21 -12.94 -7.60
CA ASP A 34 18.75 -13.86 -8.59
C ASP A 34 17.65 -14.52 -9.45
N VAL A 35 16.49 -14.86 -8.84
CA VAL A 35 15.35 -15.44 -9.56
C VAL A 35 14.68 -14.40 -10.46
N THR A 36 14.45 -13.19 -9.96
CA THR A 36 13.80 -12.12 -10.73
C THR A 36 14.69 -11.64 -11.88
N GLU A 37 16.01 -11.48 -11.68
CA GLU A 37 16.96 -11.17 -12.75
C GLU A 37 16.95 -12.28 -13.84
N GLY A 38 16.89 -13.55 -13.42
CA GLY A 38 16.77 -14.67 -14.35
C GLY A 38 15.48 -14.65 -15.17
N LEU A 39 14.36 -14.26 -14.57
CA LEU A 39 13.07 -14.12 -15.23
C LEU A 39 12.99 -12.88 -16.14
N GLU A 40 13.58 -11.75 -15.73
CA GLU A 40 13.66 -10.53 -16.54
C GLU A 40 14.53 -10.74 -17.78
N GLY A 41 15.70 -11.37 -17.61
CA GLY A 41 16.55 -11.76 -18.74
C GLY A 41 15.86 -12.80 -19.66
N ALA A 42 14.95 -13.62 -19.13
CA ALA A 42 14.11 -14.49 -19.94
C ALA A 42 13.03 -13.72 -20.69
N LYS A 43 12.38 -12.77 -20.03
CA LYS A 43 11.39 -11.88 -20.64
C LYS A 43 12.01 -11.14 -21.81
N GLU A 44 13.18 -10.52 -21.64
CA GLU A 44 13.88 -9.82 -22.73
C GLU A 44 14.24 -10.76 -23.88
N GLY A 45 14.96 -11.85 -23.58
CA GLY A 45 15.50 -12.75 -24.59
C GLY A 45 14.44 -13.55 -25.36
N LEU A 46 13.45 -14.12 -24.65
CA LEU A 46 12.41 -14.94 -25.26
C LEU A 46 11.37 -14.09 -25.97
N SER A 47 11.01 -12.90 -25.44
CA SER A 47 10.08 -12.01 -26.14
C SER A 47 10.66 -11.45 -27.44
N ALA A 48 11.97 -11.14 -27.47
CA ALA A 48 12.65 -10.70 -28.70
C ALA A 48 12.62 -11.76 -29.82
N GLU A 49 12.55 -13.05 -29.45
CA GLU A 49 12.41 -14.18 -30.37
C GLU A 49 10.94 -14.61 -30.58
N SER A 50 9.96 -13.88 -30.02
CA SER A 50 8.53 -14.25 -29.98
C SER A 50 8.25 -15.64 -29.37
N ARG A 51 9.08 -16.11 -28.45
CA ARG A 51 8.96 -17.42 -27.79
C ARG A 51 8.16 -17.34 -26.51
N TYR A 52 6.94 -16.83 -26.62
CA TYR A 52 6.07 -16.57 -25.46
C TYR A 52 5.59 -17.83 -24.75
N ALA A 53 5.39 -18.96 -25.46
CA ALA A 53 5.04 -20.23 -24.83
C ALA A 53 6.17 -20.73 -23.90
N ASP A 54 7.44 -20.63 -24.33
CA ASP A 54 8.60 -20.97 -23.50
C ASP A 54 8.70 -20.04 -22.28
N LEU A 55 8.46 -18.74 -22.48
CA LEU A 55 8.48 -17.76 -21.40
C LEU A 55 7.37 -18.04 -20.37
N PHE A 56 6.16 -18.37 -20.84
CA PHE A 56 5.05 -18.73 -19.99
C PHE A 56 5.32 -20.01 -19.19
N GLU A 57 5.87 -21.04 -19.83
CA GLU A 57 6.26 -22.28 -19.17
C GLU A 57 7.31 -22.03 -18.09
N LEU A 58 8.36 -21.25 -18.40
CA LEU A 58 9.40 -20.89 -17.44
C LEU A 58 8.81 -20.17 -16.24
N CYS A 59 7.99 -19.14 -16.49
CA CYS A 59 7.41 -18.27 -15.48
C CYS A 59 6.55 -19.08 -14.50
N ASN A 60 5.63 -19.90 -15.02
CA ASN A 60 4.78 -20.75 -14.19
C ASN A 60 5.56 -21.82 -13.42
N TRP A 61 6.54 -22.45 -14.07
CA TRP A 61 7.43 -23.40 -13.38
C TRP A 61 8.18 -22.75 -12.23
N THR A 62 8.68 -21.53 -12.41
CA THR A 62 9.33 -20.75 -11.35
C THR A 62 8.34 -20.33 -10.26
N TYR A 63 7.11 -19.96 -10.62
CA TYR A 63 6.05 -19.60 -9.67
C TYR A 63 5.73 -20.74 -8.71
N VAL A 64 5.49 -21.93 -9.24
CA VAL A 64 5.24 -23.14 -8.43
C VAL A 64 6.45 -23.47 -7.56
N LYS A 65 7.66 -23.38 -8.12
CA LYS A 65 8.89 -23.65 -7.36
C LYS A 65 9.11 -22.67 -6.21
N TRP A 66 8.92 -21.37 -6.46
CA TRP A 66 9.00 -20.33 -5.44
C TRP A 66 7.98 -20.58 -4.33
N SER A 67 6.74 -20.87 -4.72
CA SER A 67 5.64 -21.11 -3.79
C SER A 67 5.88 -22.30 -2.86
N ASN A 68 6.56 -23.34 -3.33
CA ASN A 68 6.87 -24.54 -2.56
C ASN A 68 8.23 -24.46 -1.83
N THR A 69 8.91 -23.33 -1.87
CA THR A 69 10.17 -23.13 -1.15
C THR A 69 9.88 -22.44 0.18
N ASP A 70 10.18 -23.13 1.28
CA ASP A 70 10.09 -22.53 2.61
C ASP A 70 11.10 -21.38 2.72
N LYS A 71 10.64 -20.23 3.21
CA LYS A 71 11.44 -19.00 3.22
C LYS A 71 10.95 -18.02 4.29
N ASP A 72 11.89 -17.24 4.82
CA ASP A 72 11.59 -16.07 5.63
C ASP A 72 11.62 -14.82 4.74
N ASP A 73 10.46 -14.47 4.20
CA ASP A 73 10.22 -13.34 3.29
C ASP A 73 9.66 -12.11 4.03
N SER A 74 10.01 -11.95 5.31
CA SER A 74 9.52 -10.86 6.17
C SER A 74 9.84 -9.45 5.65
N ASN A 75 10.71 -9.31 4.65
CA ASN A 75 11.08 -8.06 4.02
C ASN A 75 10.41 -7.85 2.63
N GLY A 76 9.43 -8.71 2.30
CA GLY A 76 8.54 -8.52 1.15
C GLY A 76 9.01 -9.19 -0.14
N GLU A 77 9.95 -10.13 -0.06
CA GLU A 77 10.58 -10.78 -1.21
C GLU A 77 9.56 -11.48 -2.12
N THR A 78 8.56 -12.15 -1.55
CA THR A 78 7.53 -12.82 -2.35
C THR A 78 6.66 -11.84 -3.12
N GLN A 79 6.34 -10.68 -2.54
CA GLN A 79 5.59 -9.65 -3.24
C GLN A 79 6.40 -9.09 -4.42
N GLY A 80 7.72 -8.89 -4.23
CA GLY A 80 8.63 -8.52 -5.31
C GLY A 80 8.68 -9.56 -6.43
N PHE A 81 8.83 -10.84 -6.08
CA PHE A 81 8.80 -11.95 -7.04
C PHE A 81 7.46 -12.03 -7.80
N CYS A 82 6.33 -11.98 -7.09
CA CYS A 82 4.99 -12.02 -7.70
C CYS A 82 4.79 -10.84 -8.67
N ALA A 83 5.27 -9.64 -8.33
CA ALA A 83 5.19 -8.48 -9.22
C ALA A 83 5.93 -8.72 -10.55
N CYS A 84 7.12 -9.32 -10.52
CA CYS A 84 7.88 -9.72 -11.72
C CYS A 84 7.09 -10.73 -12.57
N VAL A 85 6.52 -11.76 -11.92
CA VAL A 85 5.71 -12.79 -12.59
C VAL A 85 4.47 -12.19 -13.26
N TYR A 86 3.74 -11.32 -12.57
CA TYR A 86 2.54 -10.69 -13.13
C TYR A 86 2.86 -9.77 -14.30
N ASP A 87 3.99 -9.05 -14.26
CA ASP A 87 4.48 -8.27 -15.39
C ASP A 87 4.83 -9.14 -16.62
N ILE A 88 5.37 -10.34 -16.39
CA ILE A 88 5.60 -11.33 -17.45
C ILE A 88 4.26 -11.86 -18.00
N TRP A 89 3.30 -12.25 -17.15
CA TRP A 89 1.98 -12.69 -17.59
C TRP A 89 1.25 -11.59 -18.39
N GLU A 90 1.30 -10.34 -17.94
CA GLU A 90 0.76 -9.18 -18.67
C GLU A 90 1.40 -9.01 -20.05
N THR A 91 2.71 -9.20 -20.14
CA THR A 91 3.45 -9.13 -21.41
C THR A 91 3.00 -10.23 -22.37
N ILE A 92 2.87 -11.46 -21.87
CA ILE A 92 2.42 -12.60 -22.67
C ILE A 92 0.97 -12.40 -23.11
N TYR A 93 0.06 -12.08 -22.19
CA TYR A 93 -1.36 -11.88 -22.48
C TYR A 93 -1.58 -10.84 -23.59
N LYS A 94 -0.79 -9.76 -23.62
CA LYS A 94 -0.90 -8.69 -24.64
C LYS A 94 -0.32 -9.05 -26.00
N ASN A 95 0.70 -9.91 -26.06
CA ASN A 95 1.53 -10.07 -27.26
C ASN A 95 1.53 -11.48 -27.85
N ALA A 96 1.04 -12.49 -27.11
CA ALA A 96 1.25 -13.89 -27.44
C ALA A 96 0.07 -14.60 -28.11
N GLU A 97 -1.06 -13.92 -28.37
CA GLU A 97 -2.32 -14.58 -28.79
C GLU A 97 -2.18 -15.49 -30.02
N GLN A 98 -1.25 -15.17 -30.94
CA GLN A 98 -1.00 -15.99 -32.14
C GLN A 98 -0.21 -17.28 -31.86
N ILE A 99 0.41 -17.40 -30.68
CA ILE A 99 1.35 -18.47 -30.30
C ILE A 99 0.85 -19.26 -29.10
N LEU A 100 0.26 -18.56 -28.13
CA LEU A 100 -0.39 -19.10 -26.94
C LEU A 100 -1.70 -18.33 -26.77
N SER A 101 -2.82 -18.98 -27.07
CA SER A 101 -4.12 -18.31 -26.98
C SER A 101 -4.49 -18.00 -25.54
N HIS A 102 -5.35 -17.00 -25.34
CA HIS A 102 -5.92 -16.69 -24.03
C HIS A 102 -6.61 -17.90 -23.40
N GLU A 103 -7.29 -18.74 -24.19
CA GLU A 103 -7.88 -19.99 -23.68
C GLU A 103 -6.83 -20.95 -23.13
N GLN A 104 -5.72 -21.18 -23.85
CA GLN A 104 -4.64 -22.05 -23.38
C GLN A 104 -3.97 -21.49 -22.13
N MET A 105 -3.79 -20.18 -22.08
CA MET A 105 -3.24 -19.49 -20.91
C MET A 105 -4.17 -19.66 -19.70
N LEU A 106 -5.48 -19.48 -19.89
CA LEU A 106 -6.49 -19.69 -18.86
C LEU A 106 -6.46 -21.12 -18.34
N ASP A 107 -6.40 -22.12 -19.21
CA ASP A 107 -6.36 -23.53 -18.81
C ASP A 107 -5.18 -23.85 -17.92
N ILE A 108 -3.98 -23.44 -18.33
CA ILE A 108 -2.76 -23.66 -17.55
C ILE A 108 -2.82 -22.96 -16.19
N LEU A 109 -3.37 -21.74 -16.13
CA LEU A 109 -3.52 -21.01 -14.86
C LEU A 109 -4.53 -21.70 -13.93
N LEU A 110 -5.66 -22.17 -14.46
CA LEU A 110 -6.65 -22.92 -13.68
C LEU A 110 -6.10 -24.27 -13.19
N GLU A 111 -5.23 -24.93 -13.97
CA GLU A 111 -4.55 -26.16 -13.56
C GLU A 111 -3.58 -25.97 -12.38
N HIS A 112 -3.10 -24.74 -12.14
CA HIS A 112 -2.24 -24.43 -11.00
C HIS A 112 -3.02 -24.18 -9.70
N LEU A 113 -4.34 -24.08 -9.77
CA LEU A 113 -5.25 -23.89 -8.63
C LEU A 113 -5.74 -25.23 -8.06
N ASP A 114 -4.93 -26.29 -8.17
CA ASP A 114 -5.20 -27.63 -7.65
C ASP A 114 -4.54 -27.90 -6.29
N GLY A 115 -4.06 -26.85 -5.61
CA GLY A 115 -3.35 -26.93 -4.33
C GLY A 115 -1.84 -27.16 -4.44
N ARG A 116 -1.26 -27.16 -5.65
CA ARG A 116 0.21 -27.20 -5.83
C ARG A 116 0.90 -25.86 -5.57
N VAL A 117 0.15 -24.78 -5.56
CA VAL A 117 0.58 -23.44 -5.17
C VAL A 117 0.08 -23.21 -3.75
N PHE A 118 0.94 -22.65 -2.91
CA PHE A 118 0.61 -22.32 -1.53
C PHE A 118 -0.50 -21.29 -1.47
N ASP A 119 -1.47 -21.49 -0.57
CA ASP A 119 -2.78 -20.82 -0.56
C ASP A 119 -2.74 -19.30 -0.82
N TYR A 120 -1.85 -18.53 -0.19
CA TYR A 120 -1.81 -17.07 -0.38
C TYR A 120 -1.27 -16.62 -1.76
N MET A 121 -0.56 -17.49 -2.48
CA MET A 121 -0.10 -17.21 -3.84
C MET A 121 -1.17 -17.59 -4.87
N GLU A 122 -2.08 -18.51 -4.56
CA GLU A 122 -3.21 -18.83 -5.44
C GLU A 122 -4.10 -17.61 -5.70
N ASP A 123 -4.30 -16.74 -4.70
CA ASP A 123 -5.10 -15.52 -4.83
C ASP A 123 -4.59 -14.62 -5.97
N GLY A 124 -3.27 -14.59 -6.18
CA GLY A 124 -2.67 -13.89 -7.31
C GLY A 124 -3.01 -14.46 -8.68
N ILE A 125 -3.15 -15.79 -8.78
CA ILE A 125 -3.63 -16.44 -10.01
C ILE A 125 -5.11 -16.10 -10.22
N TYR A 126 -5.94 -16.17 -9.17
CA TYR A 126 -7.35 -15.79 -9.25
C TYR A 126 -7.52 -14.34 -9.71
N ASP A 127 -6.78 -13.39 -9.13
CA ASP A 127 -6.83 -11.98 -9.49
C ASP A 127 -6.50 -11.77 -10.97
N PHE A 128 -5.41 -12.38 -11.45
CA PHE A 128 -5.04 -12.30 -12.86
C PHE A 128 -6.11 -12.92 -13.77
N VAL A 129 -6.59 -14.12 -13.41
CA VAL A 129 -7.61 -14.82 -14.17
C VAL A 129 -8.88 -13.99 -14.25
N LEU A 130 -9.40 -13.51 -13.12
CA LEU A 130 -10.61 -12.70 -13.04
C LEU A 130 -10.48 -11.41 -13.83
N LYS A 131 -9.34 -10.73 -13.78
CA LYS A 131 -9.11 -9.46 -14.47
C LYS A 131 -9.10 -9.59 -16.00
N HIS A 132 -8.47 -10.62 -16.55
CA HIS A 132 -8.10 -10.64 -17.98
C HIS A 132 -9.05 -11.41 -18.89
N PHE A 133 -9.46 -12.63 -18.53
CA PHE A 133 -10.16 -13.53 -19.47
C PHE A 133 -11.68 -13.32 -19.47
N LYS A 134 -12.20 -12.40 -20.31
CA LYS A 134 -13.58 -11.89 -20.21
C LYS A 134 -14.50 -12.26 -21.38
N SER A 135 -14.06 -13.08 -22.33
CA SER A 135 -14.95 -13.57 -23.39
C SER A 135 -16.01 -14.53 -22.82
N ASP A 136 -17.11 -14.72 -23.54
CA ASP A 136 -18.23 -15.55 -23.07
C ASP A 136 -17.78 -16.99 -22.74
N ASP A 137 -16.94 -17.59 -23.58
CA ASP A 137 -16.41 -18.94 -23.38
C ASP A 137 -15.47 -19.00 -22.15
N GLU A 138 -14.60 -18.01 -21.98
CA GLU A 138 -13.70 -17.92 -20.81
C GLU A 138 -14.48 -17.73 -19.50
N LEU A 139 -15.51 -16.87 -19.51
CA LEU A 139 -16.37 -16.65 -18.36
C LEU A 139 -17.14 -17.92 -18.00
N ALA A 140 -17.69 -18.63 -18.98
CA ALA A 140 -18.35 -19.92 -18.77
C ALA A 140 -17.38 -20.97 -18.18
N LYS A 141 -16.14 -21.00 -18.67
CA LYS A 141 -15.09 -21.89 -18.15
C LYS A 141 -14.74 -21.60 -16.70
N LYS A 142 -14.57 -20.32 -16.34
CA LYS A 142 -14.36 -19.87 -14.96
C LYS A 142 -15.53 -20.24 -14.05
N GLU A 143 -16.76 -20.02 -14.50
CA GLU A 143 -17.97 -20.35 -13.75
C GLU A 143 -17.99 -21.85 -13.41
N GLN A 144 -17.78 -22.72 -14.40
CA GLN A 144 -17.74 -24.17 -14.21
C GLN A 144 -16.62 -24.59 -13.24
N PHE A 145 -15.44 -24.00 -13.38
CA PHE A 145 -14.30 -24.24 -12.49
C PHE A 145 -14.66 -23.86 -11.04
N LEU A 146 -15.18 -22.66 -10.80
CA LEU A 146 -15.52 -22.17 -9.47
C LEU A 146 -16.65 -22.99 -8.84
N LEU A 147 -17.66 -23.39 -9.61
CA LEU A 147 -18.73 -24.27 -9.12
C LEU A 147 -18.17 -25.61 -8.61
N LYS A 148 -17.24 -26.20 -9.35
CA LYS A 148 -16.57 -27.45 -8.94
C LYS A 148 -15.75 -27.24 -7.65
N VAL A 149 -14.92 -26.20 -7.61
CA VAL A 149 -14.09 -25.88 -6.42
C VAL A 149 -14.97 -25.65 -5.19
N MET A 150 -16.05 -24.89 -5.34
CA MET A 150 -16.99 -24.63 -4.24
C MET A 150 -17.70 -25.89 -3.76
N ASP A 151 -18.09 -26.80 -4.66
CA ASP A 151 -18.69 -28.09 -4.28
C ASP A 151 -17.69 -28.97 -3.52
N ASP A 152 -16.45 -29.04 -3.98
CA ASP A 152 -15.37 -29.78 -3.30
C ASP A 152 -15.06 -29.19 -1.92
N LEU A 153 -15.08 -27.86 -1.77
CA LEU A 153 -14.94 -27.18 -0.47
C LEU A 153 -16.13 -27.52 0.44
N LYS A 154 -17.37 -27.42 -0.05
CA LYS A 154 -18.59 -27.75 0.71
C LYS A 154 -18.57 -29.17 1.25
N ARG A 155 -18.06 -30.14 0.48
CA ARG A 155 -17.89 -31.54 0.91
C ARG A 155 -16.85 -31.73 2.01
N GLN A 156 -15.79 -30.91 2.02
CA GLN A 156 -14.70 -31.01 2.99
C GLN A 156 -14.95 -30.23 4.29
N ILE A 157 -15.78 -29.19 4.26
CA ILE A 157 -16.08 -28.33 5.42
C ILE A 157 -16.53 -29.09 6.67
N PRO A 158 -17.36 -30.16 6.61
CA PRO A 158 -17.76 -30.91 7.80
C PRO A 158 -16.57 -31.48 8.60
N GLU A 159 -15.47 -31.81 7.91
CA GLU A 159 -14.25 -32.35 8.54
C GLU A 159 -13.18 -31.27 8.77
N LYS A 160 -13.24 -30.15 8.02
CA LYS A 160 -12.27 -29.06 8.06
C LYS A 160 -12.98 -27.71 8.04
N GLU A 161 -13.49 -27.30 9.20
CA GLU A 161 -14.26 -26.04 9.33
C GLU A 161 -13.48 -24.80 8.84
N ILE A 162 -12.15 -24.82 8.94
CA ILE A 162 -11.29 -23.72 8.46
C ILE A 162 -11.45 -23.42 6.96
N LEU A 163 -11.86 -24.41 6.15
CA LEU A 163 -12.12 -24.24 4.72
C LEU A 163 -13.37 -23.39 4.42
N LYS A 164 -14.19 -23.09 5.42
CA LYS A 164 -15.29 -22.12 5.26
C LYS A 164 -14.76 -20.79 4.74
N TYR A 165 -13.60 -20.33 5.24
CA TYR A 165 -12.98 -19.09 4.78
C TYR A 165 -12.69 -19.13 3.27
N SER A 166 -12.04 -20.20 2.80
CA SER A 166 -11.74 -20.41 1.38
C SER A 166 -13.00 -20.46 0.53
N LEU A 167 -14.09 -21.09 1.02
CA LEU A 167 -15.37 -21.10 0.32
C LEU A 167 -15.90 -19.68 0.09
N TYR A 168 -15.85 -18.81 1.10
CA TYR A 168 -16.34 -17.43 0.94
C TYR A 168 -15.52 -16.64 -0.09
N VAL A 169 -14.20 -16.83 -0.12
CA VAL A 169 -13.35 -16.20 -1.14
C VAL A 169 -13.76 -16.67 -2.55
N LYS A 170 -14.04 -17.97 -2.72
CA LYS A 170 -14.49 -18.49 -4.04
C LYS A 170 -15.91 -18.04 -4.41
N GLU A 171 -16.78 -17.84 -3.43
CA GLU A 171 -18.11 -17.25 -3.65
C GLU A 171 -18.01 -15.81 -4.16
N ASP A 172 -17.10 -15.00 -3.62
CA ASP A 172 -16.83 -13.63 -4.10
C ASP A 172 -16.31 -13.65 -5.55
N TYR A 173 -15.39 -14.56 -5.88
CA TYR A 173 -14.91 -14.74 -7.26
C TYR A 173 -16.01 -15.18 -8.21
N TYR A 174 -16.89 -16.09 -7.78
CA TYR A 174 -18.02 -16.55 -8.57
C TYR A 174 -19.00 -15.41 -8.85
N VAL A 175 -19.31 -14.60 -7.85
CA VAL A 175 -20.17 -13.42 -8.00
C VAL A 175 -19.57 -12.40 -8.97
N ARG A 176 -18.24 -12.20 -8.93
CA ARG A 176 -17.55 -11.37 -9.92
C ARG A 176 -17.72 -11.91 -11.34
N VAL A 177 -17.60 -13.23 -11.54
CA VAL A 177 -17.83 -13.87 -12.85
C VAL A 177 -19.27 -13.67 -13.32
N LEU A 178 -20.28 -13.83 -12.45
CA LEU A 178 -21.68 -13.56 -12.80
C LEU A 178 -21.91 -12.10 -13.23
N ALA A 179 -21.26 -11.15 -12.56
CA ALA A 179 -21.32 -9.74 -12.91
C ALA A 179 -20.65 -9.44 -14.27
N ASP A 180 -19.50 -10.08 -14.54
CA ASP A 180 -18.81 -9.97 -15.83
C ASP A 180 -19.65 -10.54 -16.98
N GLN A 181 -20.35 -11.65 -16.74
CA GLN A 181 -21.33 -12.24 -17.66
C GLN A 181 -22.60 -11.40 -17.85
N LYS A 182 -22.73 -10.26 -17.15
CA LYS A 182 -23.91 -9.40 -17.16
C LYS A 182 -25.20 -10.14 -16.78
N ARG A 183 -25.11 -11.11 -15.85
CA ARG A 183 -26.28 -11.79 -15.30
C ARG A 183 -27.24 -10.80 -14.65
N PRO A 184 -28.55 -11.08 -14.58
CA PRO A 184 -29.49 -10.20 -13.90
C PRO A 184 -29.03 -9.89 -12.47
N ILE A 185 -29.02 -8.62 -12.07
CA ILE A 185 -28.56 -8.20 -10.73
C ILE A 185 -29.28 -8.94 -9.59
N GLN A 186 -30.53 -9.34 -9.82
CA GLN A 186 -31.31 -10.08 -8.84
C GLN A 186 -30.73 -11.49 -8.58
N GLU A 187 -30.19 -12.16 -9.59
CA GLU A 187 -29.49 -13.46 -9.43
C GLU A 187 -28.28 -13.31 -8.51
N ILE A 188 -27.49 -12.25 -8.71
CA ILE A 188 -26.33 -11.93 -7.88
C ILE A 188 -26.75 -11.59 -6.45
N ARG A 189 -27.76 -10.74 -6.27
CA ARG A 189 -28.31 -10.38 -4.94
C ARG A 189 -28.82 -11.61 -4.19
N ASP A 190 -29.51 -12.52 -4.87
CA ASP A 190 -30.09 -13.71 -4.26
C ASP A 190 -29.02 -14.73 -3.88
N PHE A 191 -28.02 -14.92 -4.73
CA PHE A 191 -26.85 -15.72 -4.37
C PHE A 191 -26.19 -15.17 -3.10
N LEU A 192 -25.91 -13.86 -3.08
CA LEU A 192 -25.26 -13.22 -1.94
C LEU A 192 -26.15 -13.19 -0.66
N ARG A 193 -27.47 -13.17 -0.80
CA ARG A 193 -28.40 -13.27 0.35
C ARG A 193 -28.47 -14.68 0.94
N SER A 194 -28.28 -15.69 0.10
CA SER A 194 -28.43 -17.11 0.47
C SER A 194 -27.21 -17.70 1.17
N SER A 195 -26.03 -17.09 1.00
CA SER A 195 -24.88 -17.48 1.80
C SER A 195 -25.08 -16.97 3.23
N ASP A 196 -24.74 -17.79 4.22
CA ASP A 196 -24.98 -17.60 5.66
C ASP A 196 -24.16 -16.43 6.27
N ARG A 197 -23.78 -15.45 5.44
CA ARG A 197 -22.99 -14.29 5.82
C ARG A 197 -23.62 -13.02 5.31
N TYR A 198 -23.38 -11.97 6.09
CA TYR A 198 -23.31 -10.60 5.61
C TYR A 198 -22.29 -10.57 4.48
N THR A 199 -22.80 -10.75 3.27
CA THR A 199 -22.02 -10.82 2.05
C THR A 199 -21.21 -9.57 1.88
N ASN A 200 -20.06 -9.70 1.22
CA ASN A 200 -19.09 -8.64 1.03
C ASN A 200 -19.81 -7.43 0.40
N LYS A 201 -20.29 -6.52 1.25
CA LYS A 201 -21.16 -5.41 0.84
C LYS A 201 -20.42 -4.47 -0.10
N GLU A 202 -19.10 -4.46 0.01
CA GLU A 202 -18.23 -3.74 -0.90
C GLU A 202 -18.29 -4.35 -2.30
N LEU A 203 -18.17 -5.68 -2.44
CA LEU A 203 -18.33 -6.37 -3.72
C LEU A 203 -19.70 -6.11 -4.33
N LEU A 204 -20.78 -6.23 -3.54
CA LEU A 204 -22.12 -5.93 -4.03
C LEU A 204 -22.24 -4.44 -4.43
N ALA A 205 -21.74 -3.51 -3.63
CA ALA A 205 -21.79 -2.08 -3.95
C ALA A 205 -21.03 -1.74 -5.24
N GLN A 206 -19.88 -2.38 -5.47
CA GLN A 206 -19.12 -2.26 -6.72
C GLN A 206 -19.95 -2.77 -7.91
N ILE A 207 -20.55 -3.97 -7.79
CA ILE A 207 -21.39 -4.55 -8.85
C ILE A 207 -22.63 -3.69 -9.11
N GLU A 208 -23.33 -3.21 -8.07
CA GLU A 208 -24.47 -2.31 -8.21
C GLU A 208 -24.07 -1.02 -8.95
N THR A 209 -22.87 -0.50 -8.68
CA THR A 209 -22.31 0.67 -9.39
C THR A 209 -22.09 0.36 -10.88
N GLU A 210 -21.49 -0.79 -11.19
CA GLU A 210 -21.27 -1.24 -12.58
C GLU A 210 -22.57 -1.47 -13.36
N TYR A 211 -23.64 -1.84 -12.67
CA TYR A 211 -24.98 -2.01 -13.24
C TYR A 211 -25.77 -0.69 -13.31
N GLY A 212 -25.21 0.43 -12.83
CA GLY A 212 -25.88 1.73 -12.80
C GLY A 212 -26.94 1.86 -11.70
N ASN A 213 -27.00 0.93 -10.75
CA ASN A 213 -27.94 0.92 -9.63
C ASN A 213 -27.42 1.80 -8.47
N TYR A 214 -27.13 3.07 -8.78
CA TYR A 214 -26.42 3.98 -7.89
C TYR A 214 -27.10 4.18 -6.53
N TYR A 215 -28.44 4.17 -6.46
CA TYR A 215 -29.15 4.30 -5.18
C TYR A 215 -28.76 3.20 -4.19
N GLU A 216 -28.71 1.95 -4.65
CA GLU A 216 -28.38 0.80 -3.81
C GLU A 216 -26.88 0.77 -3.50
N ALA A 217 -26.03 1.08 -4.48
CA ALA A 217 -24.59 1.22 -4.25
C ALA A 217 -24.28 2.27 -3.17
N ILE A 218 -24.90 3.46 -3.25
CA ILE A 218 -24.74 4.53 -2.24
C ILE A 218 -25.19 4.03 -0.87
N ARG A 219 -26.33 3.33 -0.78
CA ARG A 219 -26.84 2.77 0.48
C ARG A 219 -25.81 1.82 1.11
N LEU A 220 -25.24 0.91 0.33
CA LEU A 220 -24.26 -0.08 0.79
C LEU A 220 -22.95 0.58 1.22
N TYR A 221 -22.40 1.52 0.43
CA TYR A 221 -21.18 2.24 0.81
C TYR A 221 -21.36 3.07 2.08
N ARG A 222 -22.49 3.76 2.24
CA ARG A 222 -22.79 4.51 3.48
C ARG A 222 -22.93 3.59 4.69
N GLU A 223 -23.53 2.41 4.53
CA GLU A 223 -23.60 1.42 5.59
C GLU A 223 -22.20 0.91 5.98
N GLN A 224 -21.33 0.66 5.00
CA GLN A 224 -19.95 0.26 5.23
C GLN A 224 -19.19 1.32 6.04
N ILE A 225 -19.26 2.59 5.61
CA ILE A 225 -18.67 3.74 6.32
C ILE A 225 -19.23 3.86 7.75
N GLY A 226 -20.54 3.67 7.95
CA GLY A 226 -21.16 3.72 9.26
C GLY A 226 -20.75 2.57 10.20
N SER A 227 -20.46 1.39 9.65
CA SER A 227 -20.04 0.21 10.41
C SER A 227 -18.57 0.25 10.84
N ARG A 228 -17.72 0.93 10.07
CA ARG A 228 -16.28 1.14 10.33
C ARG A 228 -15.89 2.54 9.90
N SER A 229 -15.93 3.47 10.85
CA SER A 229 -15.71 4.90 10.59
C SER A 229 -14.25 5.33 10.56
N ASP A 230 -13.31 4.41 10.82
CA ASP A 230 -11.89 4.72 10.65
C ASP A 230 -11.55 4.96 9.17
N SER A 231 -10.54 5.81 8.95
CA SER A 231 -10.13 6.25 7.62
C SER A 231 -9.69 5.08 6.73
N TYR A 232 -8.96 4.12 7.31
CA TYR A 232 -8.44 2.98 6.56
C TYR A 232 -9.56 2.15 5.88
N TRP A 233 -10.65 1.87 6.59
CA TRP A 233 -11.77 1.08 6.03
C TRP A 233 -12.81 1.91 5.28
N SER A 234 -12.90 3.22 5.52
CA SER A 234 -13.91 4.09 4.87
C SER A 234 -13.42 4.77 3.58
N ASP A 235 -12.12 4.82 3.33
CA ASP A 235 -11.53 5.47 2.14
C ASP A 235 -12.04 4.90 0.80
N GLY A 236 -12.02 3.58 0.64
CA GLY A 236 -12.49 2.91 -0.57
C GLY A 236 -13.95 3.26 -0.89
N PRO A 237 -14.88 3.01 0.05
CA PRO A 237 -16.28 3.42 -0.07
C PRO A 237 -16.49 4.91 -0.34
N ARG A 238 -15.74 5.82 0.31
CA ARG A 238 -15.86 7.26 0.09
C ARG A 238 -15.43 7.66 -1.31
N LYS A 239 -14.31 7.12 -1.81
CA LYS A 239 -13.86 7.34 -3.20
C LYS A 239 -14.89 6.85 -4.21
N ALA A 240 -15.50 5.69 -3.95
CA ALA A 240 -16.59 5.17 -4.79
C ALA A 240 -17.83 6.09 -4.77
N LEU A 241 -18.24 6.59 -3.59
CA LEU A 241 -19.32 7.56 -3.47
C LEU A 241 -19.02 8.87 -4.22
N MET A 242 -17.81 9.41 -4.09
CA MET A 242 -17.38 10.60 -4.83
C MET A 242 -17.52 10.39 -6.35
N GLU A 243 -17.10 9.24 -6.88
CA GLU A 243 -17.26 8.95 -8.31
C GLU A 243 -18.73 8.83 -8.73
N ILE A 244 -19.58 8.18 -7.93
CA ILE A 244 -21.03 8.10 -8.19
C ILE A 244 -21.64 9.50 -8.22
N TYR A 245 -21.36 10.35 -7.22
CA TYR A 245 -21.91 11.71 -7.17
C TYR A 245 -21.41 12.57 -8.33
N ARG A 246 -20.16 12.38 -8.76
CA ARG A 246 -19.61 13.04 -9.96
C ARG A 246 -20.37 12.64 -11.22
N ILE A 247 -20.65 11.35 -11.40
CA ILE A 247 -21.44 10.83 -12.54
C ILE A 247 -22.87 11.37 -12.52
N GLN A 248 -23.49 11.47 -11.34
CA GLN A 248 -24.84 11.98 -11.17
C GLN A 248 -24.94 13.51 -11.26
N GLY A 249 -23.82 14.23 -11.21
CA GLY A 249 -23.79 15.69 -11.12
C GLY A 249 -24.22 16.22 -9.74
N ASP A 250 -24.21 15.40 -8.70
CA ASP A 250 -24.52 15.81 -7.33
C ASP A 250 -23.30 16.46 -6.67
N THR A 251 -23.06 17.72 -7.02
CA THR A 251 -21.92 18.50 -6.50
C THR A 251 -21.98 18.68 -4.99
N ALA A 252 -23.18 18.75 -4.39
CA ALA A 252 -23.32 18.93 -2.95
C ALA A 252 -22.83 17.70 -2.18
N ALA A 253 -23.27 16.50 -2.60
CA ALA A 253 -22.83 15.25 -1.97
C ALA A 253 -21.35 14.97 -2.26
N TYR A 254 -20.86 15.30 -3.46
CA TYR A 254 -19.44 15.23 -3.80
C TYR A 254 -18.58 16.09 -2.86
N ASN A 255 -18.94 17.37 -2.70
CA ASN A 255 -18.20 18.31 -1.86
C ASN A 255 -18.17 17.88 -0.39
N ALA A 256 -19.26 17.27 0.09
CA ALA A 256 -19.33 16.72 1.44
C ALA A 256 -18.35 15.55 1.64
N GLU A 257 -18.24 14.62 0.67
CA GLU A 257 -17.26 13.54 0.76
C GLU A 257 -15.83 14.03 0.55
N LEU A 258 -15.60 15.01 -0.31
CA LEU A 258 -14.29 15.64 -0.47
C LEU A 258 -13.82 16.28 0.85
N TYR A 259 -14.71 16.97 1.57
CA TYR A 259 -14.40 17.46 2.92
C TYR A 259 -14.03 16.31 3.87
N ASN A 260 -14.81 15.22 3.89
CA ASN A 260 -14.51 14.05 4.71
C ASN A 260 -13.14 13.44 4.39
N MET A 261 -12.78 13.35 3.10
CA MET A 261 -11.47 12.87 2.66
C MET A 261 -10.34 13.81 3.07
N MET A 262 -10.54 15.12 2.91
CA MET A 262 -9.56 16.13 3.32
C MET A 262 -9.26 16.03 4.83
N ILE A 263 -10.28 15.96 5.68
CA ILE A 263 -10.06 15.89 7.14
C ILE A 263 -9.47 14.55 7.60
N ALA A 264 -9.77 13.45 6.90
CA ALA A 264 -9.19 12.15 7.19
C ALA A 264 -7.71 12.07 6.80
N HIS A 265 -7.32 12.81 5.75
CA HIS A 265 -5.98 12.82 5.17
C HIS A 265 -5.35 14.22 5.19
N THR A 266 -5.22 14.80 6.37
CA THR A 266 -4.65 16.15 6.56
C THR A 266 -3.24 16.34 5.98
N GLY A 267 -2.49 15.25 5.78
CA GLY A 267 -1.18 15.24 5.11
C GLY A 267 -1.20 15.07 3.59
N ASP A 268 -2.37 14.95 2.97
CA ASP A 268 -2.53 14.85 1.52
C ASP A 268 -2.92 16.22 0.94
N GLU A 269 -1.97 16.84 0.23
CA GLU A 269 -2.15 18.15 -0.40
C GLU A 269 -3.29 18.14 -1.43
N LYS A 270 -3.53 17.02 -2.10
CA LYS A 270 -4.49 16.94 -3.20
C LYS A 270 -5.90 17.26 -2.72
N TYR A 271 -6.38 16.59 -1.66
CA TYR A 271 -7.73 16.81 -1.16
C TYR A 271 -7.92 18.24 -0.64
N TYR A 272 -6.89 18.80 -0.02
CA TYR A 272 -6.94 20.18 0.47
C TYR A 272 -7.07 21.20 -0.66
N LEU A 273 -6.21 21.10 -1.68
CA LEU A 273 -6.27 22.02 -2.83
C LEU A 273 -7.58 21.88 -3.61
N GLU A 274 -8.07 20.66 -3.78
CA GLU A 274 -9.35 20.40 -4.43
C GLU A 274 -10.51 20.98 -3.63
N TYR A 275 -10.51 20.83 -2.30
CA TYR A 275 -11.52 21.42 -1.43
C TYR A 275 -11.47 22.95 -1.43
N LYS A 276 -10.27 23.53 -1.38
CA LYS A 276 -10.06 24.98 -1.49
C LYS A 276 -10.60 25.56 -2.80
N ALA A 277 -10.44 24.82 -3.91
CA ALA A 277 -10.92 25.24 -5.22
C ALA A 277 -12.45 25.32 -5.35
N LEU A 278 -13.20 24.80 -4.38
CA LEU A 278 -14.66 24.93 -4.33
C LEU A 278 -15.12 26.37 -4.00
N PHE A 279 -14.23 27.21 -3.48
CA PHE A 279 -14.55 28.54 -2.99
C PHE A 279 -13.88 29.62 -3.85
N THR A 280 -14.58 30.73 -4.04
CA THR A 280 -13.93 31.97 -4.51
C THR A 280 -12.90 32.47 -3.50
N ALA A 281 -12.03 33.39 -3.90
CA ALA A 281 -11.03 33.96 -2.99
C ALA A 281 -11.66 34.65 -1.77
N GLU A 282 -12.83 35.27 -1.94
CA GLU A 282 -13.58 35.93 -0.87
C GLU A 282 -14.25 34.92 0.07
N GLU A 283 -14.90 33.89 -0.47
CA GLU A 283 -15.52 32.82 0.33
C GLU A 283 -14.47 32.01 1.09
N TRP A 284 -13.31 31.77 0.46
CA TRP A 284 -12.21 31.04 1.09
C TRP A 284 -11.69 31.74 2.35
N LYS A 285 -11.63 33.07 2.37
CA LYS A 285 -11.22 33.81 3.58
C LYS A 285 -12.12 33.49 4.77
N VAL A 286 -13.44 33.39 4.55
CA VAL A 286 -14.40 33.04 5.61
C VAL A 286 -14.23 31.57 5.97
N ARG A 287 -14.20 30.67 4.98
CA ARG A 287 -14.09 29.23 5.22
C ARG A 287 -12.78 28.85 5.91
N TRP A 288 -11.69 29.55 5.61
CA TRP A 288 -10.39 29.32 6.22
C TRP A 288 -10.40 29.62 7.73
N GLU A 289 -11.03 30.73 8.14
CA GLU A 289 -11.18 31.05 9.56
C GLU A 289 -12.05 30.01 10.28
N GLU A 290 -13.10 29.50 9.63
CA GLU A 290 -13.90 28.39 10.16
C GLU A 290 -13.05 27.12 10.34
N LEU A 291 -12.25 26.75 9.34
CA LEU A 291 -11.35 25.60 9.43
C LEU A 291 -10.31 25.76 10.54
N LEU A 292 -9.72 26.95 10.70
CA LEU A 292 -8.81 27.23 11.81
C LEU A 292 -9.49 27.03 13.17
N ASN A 293 -10.75 27.47 13.30
CA ASN A 293 -11.53 27.26 14.51
C ASN A 293 -11.91 25.78 14.74
N GLU A 294 -12.32 25.06 13.69
CA GLU A 294 -12.61 23.61 13.74
C GLU A 294 -11.39 22.77 14.18
N PHE A 295 -10.17 23.25 13.86
CA PHE A 295 -8.92 22.58 14.15
C PHE A 295 -8.11 23.24 15.27
N ALA A 296 -8.68 24.19 16.03
CA ALA A 296 -7.95 24.96 17.05
C ALA A 296 -7.19 24.08 18.06
N ASP A 297 -7.79 22.98 18.52
CA ASP A 297 -7.18 22.05 19.49
C ASP A 297 -6.20 21.04 18.85
N LYS A 298 -6.12 21.02 17.52
CA LYS A 298 -5.35 20.04 16.73
C LYS A 298 -4.61 20.70 15.56
N LEU A 299 -4.24 21.97 15.70
CA LEU A 299 -3.50 22.73 14.67
C LEU A 299 -2.25 22.01 14.14
N PRO A 300 -1.46 21.27 14.95
CA PRO A 300 -0.32 20.53 14.42
C PRO A 300 -0.69 19.49 13.35
N ALA A 301 -1.91 18.95 13.36
CA ALA A 301 -2.37 17.98 12.37
C ALA A 301 -2.51 18.61 10.97
N ILE A 302 -2.72 19.92 10.88
CA ILE A 302 -2.96 20.63 9.62
C ILE A 302 -1.78 21.51 9.20
N ASN A 303 -0.56 21.24 9.70
CA ASN A 303 0.64 22.01 9.35
C ASN A 303 0.88 22.10 7.83
N LEU A 304 0.48 21.07 7.07
CA LEU A 304 0.54 21.11 5.61
C LEU A 304 -0.32 22.24 5.04
N TRP A 305 -1.58 22.33 5.48
CA TRP A 305 -2.52 23.36 5.06
C TRP A 305 -2.03 24.75 5.46
N LEU A 306 -1.57 24.90 6.71
CA LEU A 306 -0.98 26.15 7.19
C LEU A 306 0.18 26.61 6.31
N SER A 307 1.00 25.66 5.80
CA SER A 307 2.15 25.99 4.95
C SER A 307 1.73 26.48 3.57
N ILE A 308 0.62 25.95 3.03
CA ILE A 308 0.03 26.37 1.76
C ILE A 308 -0.57 27.77 1.88
N GLU A 309 -1.20 28.08 3.02
CA GLU A 309 -1.75 29.41 3.33
C GLU A 309 -0.69 30.41 3.87
N GLU A 310 0.60 30.05 3.81
CA GLU A 310 1.73 30.84 4.31
C GLU A 310 1.65 31.26 5.80
N ARG A 311 0.88 30.52 6.61
CA ARG A 311 0.71 30.71 8.06
C ARG A 311 1.84 30.08 8.87
N TYR A 312 3.08 30.48 8.56
CA TYR A 312 4.28 30.00 9.27
C TYR A 312 4.38 30.50 10.71
N ASP A 313 3.63 31.54 11.07
CA ASP A 313 3.42 31.97 12.45
C ASP A 313 2.83 30.83 13.29
N LEU A 314 1.72 30.24 12.82
CA LEU A 314 1.04 29.13 13.50
C LEU A 314 1.85 27.83 13.47
N ILE A 315 2.58 27.56 12.38
CA ILE A 315 3.49 26.40 12.33
C ILE A 315 4.63 26.55 13.35
N MET A 316 5.15 27.77 13.54
CA MET A 316 6.16 28.03 14.56
C MET A 316 5.58 27.82 15.97
N ASP A 317 4.37 28.31 16.24
CA ASP A 317 3.67 28.09 17.52
C ASP A 317 3.47 26.58 17.79
N ASN A 318 3.16 25.79 16.76
CA ASN A 318 3.07 24.32 16.85
C ASN A 318 4.42 23.64 17.14
N ALA A 319 5.54 24.26 16.79
CA ALA A 319 6.89 23.71 17.03
C ALA A 319 7.43 24.02 18.43
N GLU A 320 7.02 25.14 19.04
CA GLU A 320 7.53 25.63 20.32
C GLU A 320 7.30 24.75 21.56
N PRO A 321 6.28 23.87 21.61
CA PRO A 321 6.16 22.80 22.60
C PRO A 321 7.22 21.68 22.47
N ASP A 322 8.44 22.02 22.07
CA ASP A 322 9.60 21.14 21.86
C ASP A 322 9.40 20.05 20.80
N ASN A 323 8.78 20.40 19.67
CA ASN A 323 8.57 19.49 18.54
C ASN A 323 9.58 19.75 17.40
N GLU A 324 10.78 19.16 17.51
CA GLU A 324 11.84 19.30 16.51
C GLU A 324 11.49 18.76 15.13
N TYR A 325 10.50 17.86 15.02
CA TYR A 325 10.08 17.31 13.74
C TYR A 325 9.42 18.36 12.83
N VAL A 326 8.72 19.34 13.43
CA VAL A 326 8.15 20.47 12.67
C VAL A 326 9.26 21.34 12.09
N ILE A 327 10.35 21.54 12.84
CA ILE A 327 11.54 22.26 12.35
C ILE A 327 12.22 21.47 11.23
N ASP A 328 12.25 20.14 11.29
CA ASP A 328 12.81 19.32 10.22
C ASP A 328 11.97 19.42 8.93
N ALA A 329 10.63 19.40 9.05
CA ALA A 329 9.73 19.46 7.91
C ALA A 329 9.65 20.86 7.27
N TYR A 330 9.56 21.92 8.06
CA TYR A 330 9.30 23.29 7.59
C TYR A 330 10.48 24.26 7.79
N GLY A 331 11.63 23.75 8.26
CA GLY A 331 12.77 24.54 8.73
C GLY A 331 13.31 25.54 7.73
N LYS A 332 13.28 25.25 6.42
CA LYS A 332 13.77 26.19 5.40
C LYS A 332 13.08 27.56 5.51
N LYS A 333 11.76 27.58 5.67
CA LYS A 333 10.96 28.81 5.79
C LYS A 333 10.98 29.33 7.23
N LEU A 334 10.83 28.43 8.22
CA LEU A 334 10.83 28.82 9.63
C LEU A 334 12.15 29.49 10.05
N PHE A 335 13.32 28.98 9.68
CA PHE A 335 14.59 29.63 10.01
C PHE A 335 14.79 30.98 9.32
N SER A 336 14.15 31.20 8.17
CA SER A 336 14.21 32.49 7.48
C SER A 336 13.39 33.57 8.19
N MET A 337 12.31 33.19 8.88
CA MET A 337 11.38 34.12 9.52
C MET A 337 11.59 34.23 11.04
N TYR A 338 11.95 33.10 11.69
CA TYR A 338 12.02 32.94 13.14
C TYR A 338 13.29 32.19 13.58
N PRO A 339 14.51 32.66 13.21
CA PRO A 339 15.75 31.93 13.46
C PRO A 339 15.96 31.60 14.95
N ASP A 340 15.75 32.58 15.84
CA ASP A 340 15.96 32.40 17.28
C ASP A 340 14.96 31.43 17.92
N ARG A 341 13.68 31.48 17.50
CA ARG A 341 12.64 30.56 17.98
C ARG A 341 12.94 29.13 17.55
N CYS A 342 13.39 28.93 16.31
CA CYS A 342 13.81 27.62 15.81
C CYS A 342 15.03 27.06 16.58
N LEU A 343 16.04 27.90 16.84
CA LEU A 343 17.21 27.53 17.62
C LEU A 343 16.82 27.10 19.04
N LYS A 344 15.89 27.80 19.67
CA LYS A 344 15.36 27.45 21.00
C LYS A 344 14.69 26.07 21.02
N VAL A 345 13.85 25.74 20.04
CA VAL A 345 13.21 24.41 19.92
C VAL A 345 14.27 23.31 19.78
N LEU A 346 15.25 23.49 18.89
CA LEU A 346 16.32 22.52 18.71
C LEU A 346 17.20 22.37 19.97
N ALA A 347 17.46 23.47 20.68
CA ALA A 347 18.21 23.44 21.93
C ALA A 347 17.48 22.65 23.03
N ASN A 348 16.17 22.85 23.16
CA ASN A 348 15.34 22.08 24.09
C ASN A 348 15.30 20.60 23.73
N ALA A 349 15.18 20.27 22.43
CA ALA A 349 15.27 18.89 21.96
C ALA A 349 16.62 18.24 22.30
N ALA A 350 17.73 18.97 22.12
CA ALA A 350 19.06 18.49 22.50
C ALA A 350 19.18 18.25 24.02
N ASP A 351 18.64 19.14 24.87
CA ASP A 351 18.62 18.97 26.34
C ASP A 351 17.79 17.75 26.75
N ARG A 352 16.60 17.60 26.17
CA ARG A 352 15.73 16.43 26.38
C ARG A 352 16.43 15.13 25.99
N GLN A 353 17.03 15.07 24.80
CA GLN A 353 17.80 13.92 24.33
C GLN A 353 18.99 13.61 25.25
N ALA A 354 19.72 14.62 25.73
CA ALA A 354 20.84 14.44 26.67
C ALA A 354 20.40 13.83 28.00
N ARG A 355 19.23 14.23 28.54
CA ARG A 355 18.67 13.65 29.78
C ARG A 355 18.26 12.20 29.63
N THR A 356 17.55 11.87 28.55
CA THR A 356 16.86 10.57 28.40
C THR A 356 17.67 9.47 27.73
N SER A 357 18.70 9.83 26.94
CA SER A 357 19.54 8.87 26.22
C SER A 357 20.25 7.90 27.15
N LYS A 358 20.28 6.60 26.80
CA LYS A 358 20.89 5.54 27.63
C LYS A 358 22.02 4.79 26.93
N ASN A 359 22.07 4.80 25.60
CA ASN A 359 23.03 4.03 24.82
C ASN A 359 23.75 4.89 23.77
N ARG A 360 24.78 4.33 23.14
CA ARG A 360 25.60 5.04 22.13
C ARG A 360 24.82 5.44 20.88
N ARG A 361 23.82 4.66 20.48
CA ARG A 361 22.96 4.99 19.34
C ARG A 361 22.13 6.26 19.65
N ASP A 362 21.62 6.40 20.87
CA ASP A 362 20.87 7.58 21.30
C ASP A 362 21.77 8.84 21.31
N TYR A 363 23.02 8.72 21.76
CA TYR A 363 23.95 9.86 21.79
C TYR A 363 24.30 10.42 20.41
N LYS A 364 24.23 9.59 19.35
CA LYS A 364 24.37 10.09 17.97
C LYS A 364 23.25 11.06 17.59
N TYR A 365 22.04 10.93 18.16
CA TYR A 365 20.96 11.89 17.91
C TYR A 365 21.26 13.26 18.51
N ILE A 366 21.84 13.30 19.71
CA ILE A 366 22.28 14.56 20.35
C ILE A 366 23.30 15.27 19.44
N ALA A 367 24.33 14.54 18.99
CA ALA A 367 25.34 15.09 18.07
C ALA A 367 24.74 15.60 16.76
N ARG A 368 23.78 14.87 16.17
CA ARG A 368 23.05 15.32 14.97
C ARG A 368 22.27 16.61 15.24
N THR A 369 21.56 16.71 16.36
CA THR A 369 20.80 17.91 16.72
C THR A 369 21.73 19.11 16.92
N LEU A 370 22.85 18.94 17.63
CA LEU A 370 23.85 20.01 17.81
C LEU A 370 24.48 20.45 16.49
N LYS A 371 24.75 19.51 15.58
CA LYS A 371 25.23 19.84 14.23
C LYS A 371 24.18 20.65 13.45
N LYS A 372 22.90 20.29 13.54
CA LYS A 372 21.81 21.06 12.92
C LYS A 372 21.80 22.49 13.46
N ILE A 373 21.92 22.70 14.77
CA ILE A 373 22.03 24.02 15.39
C ILE A 373 23.25 24.76 14.84
N ALA A 374 24.43 24.14 14.85
CA ALA A 374 25.69 24.77 14.44
C ALA A 374 25.71 25.24 12.98
N THR A 375 24.97 24.58 12.09
CA THR A 375 24.87 24.96 10.67
C THR A 375 24.00 26.19 10.39
N ARG A 376 23.36 26.78 11.41
CA ARG A 376 22.46 27.92 11.27
C ARG A 376 23.11 29.22 11.78
N PRO A 377 22.77 30.39 11.21
CA PRO A 377 23.26 31.68 11.72
C PRO A 377 22.98 31.82 13.22
N GLY A 378 24.00 32.20 14.01
CA GLY A 378 23.91 32.31 15.48
C GLY A 378 23.92 30.97 16.24
N GLY A 379 23.84 29.83 15.56
CA GLY A 379 23.72 28.53 16.20
C GLY A 379 25.05 27.86 16.58
N MET A 380 26.17 28.29 16.01
CA MET A 380 27.49 27.69 16.32
C MET A 380 27.90 27.88 17.78
N GLU A 381 27.72 29.08 18.32
CA GLU A 381 28.00 29.39 19.72
C GLU A 381 27.05 28.62 20.64
N LEU A 382 25.75 28.64 20.35
CA LEU A 382 24.73 27.90 21.12
C LEU A 382 25.02 26.38 21.15
N ALA A 383 25.42 25.79 20.03
CA ALA A 383 25.77 24.36 19.97
C ALA A 383 27.01 24.05 20.82
N ALA A 384 28.01 24.93 20.83
CA ALA A 384 29.20 24.78 21.64
C ALA A 384 28.88 24.89 23.15
N GLU A 385 28.03 25.83 23.55
CA GLU A 385 27.56 26.01 24.92
C GLU A 385 26.79 24.78 25.43
N LEU A 386 25.84 24.27 24.63
CA LEU A 386 25.07 23.07 24.96
C LEU A 386 25.97 21.85 25.11
N ALA A 387 26.95 21.67 24.22
CA ALA A 387 27.90 20.58 24.33
C ALA A 387 28.78 20.69 25.58
N ALA A 388 29.25 21.89 25.92
CA ALA A 388 30.00 22.14 27.16
C ALA A 388 29.14 21.80 28.39
N LYS A 389 27.89 22.26 28.42
CA LYS A 389 26.91 21.94 29.48
C LYS A 389 26.71 20.43 29.63
N PHE A 390 26.49 19.69 28.54
CA PHE A 390 26.28 18.24 28.60
C PHE A 390 27.52 17.48 29.07
N ARG A 391 28.74 17.91 28.67
CA ARG A 391 29.99 17.32 29.18
C ARG A 391 30.15 17.53 30.69
N ALA A 392 29.82 18.72 31.19
CA ALA A 392 29.88 19.04 32.62
C ALA A 392 28.84 18.26 33.44
N GLN A 393 27.61 18.12 32.92
CA GLN A 393 26.51 17.45 33.61
C GLN A 393 26.62 15.91 33.59
N TYR A 394 27.23 15.33 32.55
CA TYR A 394 27.32 13.88 32.36
C TYR A 394 28.77 13.36 32.20
N PRO A 395 29.70 13.64 33.14
CA PRO A 395 31.13 13.34 32.99
C PRO A 395 31.44 11.83 32.89
N ARG A 396 30.54 10.96 33.37
CA ARG A 396 30.70 9.50 33.35
C ARG A 396 30.13 8.82 32.11
N ARG A 397 29.49 9.56 31.20
CA ARG A 397 28.93 9.02 29.95
C ARG A 397 29.97 9.12 28.83
N SER A 398 31.03 8.32 28.89
CA SER A 398 32.18 8.38 27.95
C SER A 398 31.77 8.31 26.48
N ALA A 399 30.85 7.40 26.13
CA ALA A 399 30.32 7.29 24.77
C ALA A 399 29.59 8.56 24.31
N MET A 400 28.87 9.26 25.20
CA MET A 400 28.25 10.55 24.86
C MET A 400 29.32 11.61 24.61
N ILE A 401 30.32 11.70 25.49
CA ILE A 401 31.43 12.66 25.36
C ILE A 401 32.17 12.47 24.04
N ASP A 402 32.37 11.22 23.60
CA ASP A 402 33.02 10.92 22.32
C ASP A 402 32.18 11.35 21.11
N GLU A 403 30.86 11.15 21.13
CA GLU A 403 29.98 11.67 20.07
C GLU A 403 29.94 13.22 20.11
N LEU A 404 29.96 13.83 21.30
CA LEU A 404 30.01 15.30 21.48
C LEU A 404 31.33 15.92 21.03
N LYS A 405 32.41 15.17 20.83
CA LYS A 405 33.67 15.70 20.26
C LYS A 405 33.62 15.81 18.72
N ARG A 406 32.59 15.24 18.09
CA ARG A 406 32.55 14.95 16.65
C ARG A 406 31.40 15.63 15.90
N PHE A 407 30.60 16.47 16.56
CA PHE A 407 29.43 17.10 15.92
C PHE A 407 29.79 18.35 15.11
#